data_AF-A0A965PKG5-F1
#
_entry.id   AF-A0A965PKG5-F1
#
_cell.length_a   1.000
_cell.length_b   1.000
_cell.length_c   1.000
_cell.angle_alpha   90.00
_cell.angle_beta   90.00
_cell.angle_gamma   90.00
#
_symmetry.space_group_name_H-M   'P 1'
#
loop_
_entity.id
_entity.type
_entity.pdbx_description
1 polymer ?
#
loop_
_entity_poly.entity_id
_entity_poly.type
_entity_poly.pdbx_seq_one_letter_code
_entity_poly.pdbx_strand_id
1 'polypeptide(L)'
;MSFLPLKVTGQCVADDNTLFEHMDAAIARGYPQVVHNQNTHTGPILLVASAPSVTEQIELIKKMQAAGAPVVAIKGAHDWLIDNGVIPDYALAIDPQEHRIAFYKPHKAVRYMIASQCHPAMFDNLEGCDVTIWHPYITKGQNRPTNVMLIGGGTTSGLRAISLFYVVGYRQFELFGFDSCNTGDTLRVNGDGLKDGDKLIEVRIDPDGETFHCNTAMALQAEHFQTYYDYLPDAVFNGHGHGLIQAIIRKREENMMTLGDLINTQAQQNDRVSFIHFGDHWSASWRYRAKIPAGDWATLNDFTAGTLVFAKPQAKELMDMAQAKARSARVIVDFCDDHFDWMHYAEALRIADVVTCPTQEMAKRI
;
A
#
# COMPACT_ATOMS: atom_id res chain seq x y z
N MET A 1 16.49 -22.37 -5.52
CA MET A 1 15.03 -22.26 -5.38
C MET A 1 14.56 -21.06 -6.18
N SER A 2 13.48 -21.15 -6.95
CA SER A 2 12.90 -20.02 -7.67
C SER A 2 11.80 -19.38 -6.82
N PHE A 3 11.91 -18.09 -6.53
CA PHE A 3 10.82 -17.32 -5.91
C PHE A 3 9.76 -17.02 -6.96
N LEU A 4 8.50 -17.19 -6.61
CA LEU A 4 7.36 -16.82 -7.44
C LEU A 4 6.61 -15.68 -6.74
N PRO A 5 6.10 -14.69 -7.49
CA PRO A 5 5.20 -13.70 -6.91
C PRO A 5 4.02 -14.40 -6.23
N LEU A 6 3.73 -14.01 -4.99
CA LEU A 6 2.57 -14.53 -4.26
C LEU A 6 1.30 -14.07 -5.00
N LYS A 7 0.51 -15.03 -5.48
CA LYS A 7 -0.78 -14.79 -6.09
C LYS A 7 -1.78 -15.82 -5.60
N VAL A 8 -2.76 -15.38 -4.82
CA VAL A 8 -3.78 -16.24 -4.24
C VAL A 8 -5.15 -15.78 -4.73
N THR A 9 -6.01 -16.73 -5.10
CA THR A 9 -7.41 -16.44 -5.43
C THR A 9 -8.28 -17.00 -4.32
N GLY A 10 -8.99 -16.13 -3.61
CA GLY A 10 -9.98 -16.51 -2.61
C GLY A 10 -11.40 -16.46 -3.15
N GLN A 11 -12.27 -17.30 -2.62
CA GLN A 11 -13.72 -17.23 -2.83
C GLN A 11 -14.40 -17.10 -1.45
N CYS A 12 -15.50 -16.35 -1.38
CA CYS A 12 -16.31 -16.32 -0.17
C CYS A 12 -16.86 -17.72 0.15
N VAL A 13 -17.02 -18.01 1.43
CA VAL A 13 -17.58 -19.28 1.91
C VAL A 13 -19.08 -19.44 1.63
N ALA A 14 -19.78 -18.32 1.42
CA ALA A 14 -21.19 -18.30 1.00
C ALA A 14 -21.27 -17.77 -0.44
N ASP A 15 -22.23 -18.28 -1.20
CA ASP A 15 -22.52 -17.80 -2.54
C ASP A 15 -23.23 -16.44 -2.53
N ASP A 16 -23.18 -15.74 -3.67
CA ASP A 16 -23.74 -14.40 -3.82
C ASP A 16 -25.22 -14.32 -3.44
N ASN A 17 -26.05 -15.34 -3.77
CA ASN A 17 -27.48 -15.30 -3.44
C ASN A 17 -27.70 -15.33 -1.94
N THR A 18 -27.02 -16.23 -1.23
CA THR A 18 -27.04 -16.30 0.24
C THR A 18 -26.60 -14.96 0.86
N LEU A 19 -25.51 -14.35 0.37
CA LEU A 19 -25.03 -13.06 0.88
C LEU A 19 -26.05 -11.94 0.68
N PHE A 20 -26.74 -11.95 -0.46
CA PHE A 20 -27.78 -10.98 -0.73
C PHE A 20 -29.07 -11.20 0.06
N GLU A 21 -29.48 -12.44 0.30
CA GLU A 21 -30.62 -12.75 1.18
C GLU A 21 -30.36 -12.25 2.59
N HIS A 22 -29.13 -12.43 3.10
CA HIS A 22 -28.71 -11.86 4.38
C HIS A 22 -28.77 -10.33 4.37
N MET A 23 -28.29 -9.71 3.29
CA MET A 23 -28.34 -8.25 3.11
C MET A 23 -29.77 -7.72 3.16
N ASP A 24 -30.70 -8.34 2.45
CA ASP A 24 -32.11 -7.96 2.43
C ASP A 24 -32.73 -8.14 3.83
N ALA A 25 -32.40 -9.23 4.53
CA ALA A 25 -32.84 -9.47 5.90
C ALA A 25 -32.28 -8.46 6.92
N ALA A 26 -31.03 -8.01 6.76
CA ALA A 26 -30.43 -7.00 7.61
C ALA A 26 -31.08 -5.62 7.40
N ILE A 27 -31.37 -5.26 6.16
CA ILE A 27 -32.05 -4.00 5.80
C ILE A 27 -33.47 -3.97 6.37
N ALA A 28 -34.20 -5.09 6.29
CA ALA A 28 -35.56 -5.20 6.80
C ALA A 28 -35.67 -4.93 8.32
N ARG A 29 -34.56 -5.03 9.07
CA ARG A 29 -34.52 -4.72 10.51
C ARG A 29 -34.49 -3.21 10.81
N GLY A 30 -34.25 -2.35 9.81
CA GLY A 30 -34.37 -0.90 9.96
C GLY A 30 -33.23 -0.22 10.73
N TYR A 31 -32.05 -0.85 10.84
CA TYR A 31 -30.89 -0.23 11.47
C TYR A 31 -30.40 1.00 10.68
N PRO A 32 -29.76 1.98 11.36
CA PRO A 32 -28.97 3.01 10.72
C PRO A 32 -27.96 2.41 9.72
N GLN A 33 -27.72 3.11 8.61
CA GLN A 33 -26.88 2.64 7.52
C GLN A 33 -25.75 3.62 7.20
N VAL A 34 -24.59 3.11 6.80
CA VAL A 34 -23.53 3.93 6.20
C VAL A 34 -23.91 4.25 4.75
N VAL A 35 -24.43 5.46 4.54
CA VAL A 35 -25.03 5.87 3.25
C VAL A 35 -24.09 6.64 2.33
N HIS A 36 -23.13 7.40 2.88
CA HIS A 36 -22.17 8.21 2.13
C HIS A 36 -20.82 8.27 2.85
N ASN A 37 -19.78 8.70 2.13
CA ASN A 37 -18.47 8.98 2.70
C ASN A 37 -18.56 10.19 3.63
N GLN A 38 -17.88 10.12 4.75
CA GLN A 38 -17.83 11.21 5.73
C GLN A 38 -16.61 12.10 5.50
N ASN A 39 -16.68 13.31 6.06
CA ASN A 39 -15.56 14.23 6.07
C ASN A 39 -14.37 13.63 6.83
N THR A 40 -13.17 14.06 6.46
CA THR A 40 -11.94 13.56 7.06
C THR A 40 -11.88 13.85 8.56
N HIS A 41 -11.52 12.84 9.34
CA HIS A 41 -11.23 12.95 10.76
C HIS A 41 -9.76 13.31 10.99
N THR A 42 -9.49 14.06 12.05
CA THR A 42 -8.14 14.29 12.56
C THR A 42 -7.78 13.22 13.58
N GLY A 43 -6.59 12.64 13.46
CA GLY A 43 -6.06 11.67 14.41
C GLY A 43 -6.25 10.20 13.99
N PRO A 44 -5.64 9.27 14.76
CA PRO A 44 -5.64 7.85 14.45
C PRO A 44 -6.95 7.14 14.81
N ILE A 45 -7.18 6.02 14.15
CA ILE A 45 -8.07 4.96 14.63
C ILE A 45 -7.30 3.66 14.83
N LEU A 46 -7.59 2.96 15.91
CA LEU A 46 -6.98 1.69 16.25
C LEU A 46 -7.83 0.55 15.70
N LEU A 47 -7.30 -0.19 14.75
CA LEU A 47 -7.92 -1.43 14.26
C LEU A 47 -7.26 -2.60 14.97
N VAL A 48 -8.03 -3.29 15.82
CA VAL A 48 -7.54 -4.41 16.62
C VAL A 48 -8.12 -5.71 16.09
N ALA A 49 -7.27 -6.48 15.43
CA ALA A 49 -7.54 -7.84 14.99
C ALA A 49 -7.05 -8.86 16.04
N SER A 50 -7.33 -10.13 15.79
CA SER A 50 -7.25 -11.18 16.82
C SER A 50 -5.97 -12.02 16.77
N ALA A 51 -4.93 -11.63 16.03
CA ALA A 51 -3.71 -12.45 15.93
C ALA A 51 -2.86 -12.36 17.22
N PRO A 52 -2.01 -13.37 17.53
CA PRO A 52 -1.36 -13.49 18.83
C PRO A 52 -0.52 -12.30 19.26
N SER A 53 0.10 -11.57 18.31
CA SER A 53 0.97 -10.43 18.65
C SER A 53 0.28 -9.31 19.42
N VAL A 54 -1.06 -9.22 19.33
CA VAL A 54 -1.86 -8.21 20.03
C VAL A 54 -1.74 -8.31 21.55
N THR A 55 -1.42 -9.49 22.07
CA THR A 55 -1.30 -9.73 23.52
C THR A 55 -0.21 -8.89 24.18
N GLU A 56 0.86 -8.59 23.44
CA GLU A 56 1.98 -7.78 23.90
C GLU A 56 1.70 -6.26 23.80
N GLN A 57 0.55 -5.88 23.26
CA GLN A 57 0.24 -4.51 22.85
C GLN A 57 -0.88 -3.86 23.66
N ILE A 58 -1.48 -4.58 24.60
CA ILE A 58 -2.66 -4.12 25.34
C ILE A 58 -2.46 -2.79 26.06
N GLU A 59 -1.28 -2.58 26.66
CA GLU A 59 -0.97 -1.33 27.37
C GLU A 59 -0.80 -0.14 26.42
N LEU A 60 -0.29 -0.38 25.20
CA LEU A 60 -0.22 0.64 24.16
C LEU A 60 -1.62 1.01 23.65
N ILE A 61 -2.48 0.00 23.44
CA ILE A 61 -3.88 0.22 23.04
C ILE A 61 -4.59 1.08 24.10
N LYS A 62 -4.49 0.72 25.39
CA LYS A 62 -5.05 1.52 26.50
C LYS A 62 -4.55 2.95 26.49
N LYS A 63 -3.24 3.14 26.32
CA LYS A 63 -2.61 4.47 26.30
C LYS A 63 -3.14 5.32 25.15
N MET A 64 -3.25 4.75 23.94
CA MET A 64 -3.73 5.47 22.76
C MET A 64 -5.24 5.77 22.86
N GLN A 65 -6.03 4.83 23.39
CA GLN A 65 -7.45 5.09 23.65
C GLN A 65 -7.64 6.19 24.68
N ALA A 66 -6.87 6.18 25.78
CA ALA A 66 -6.89 7.25 26.78
C ALA A 66 -6.47 8.61 26.22
N ALA A 67 -5.68 8.63 25.13
CA ALA A 67 -5.33 9.84 24.39
C ALA A 67 -6.42 10.29 23.39
N GLY A 68 -7.56 9.59 23.32
CA GLY A 68 -8.72 9.95 22.51
C GLY A 68 -8.83 9.24 21.17
N ALA A 69 -7.96 8.26 20.88
CA ALA A 69 -8.02 7.50 19.64
C ALA A 69 -9.08 6.37 19.72
N PRO A 70 -10.08 6.32 18.82
CA PRO A 70 -11.12 5.29 18.89
C PRO A 70 -10.57 3.90 18.60
N VAL A 71 -11.13 2.90 19.29
CA VAL A 71 -10.75 1.48 19.17
C VAL A 71 -11.84 0.71 18.44
N VAL A 72 -11.43 -0.02 17.40
CA VAL A 72 -12.27 -0.94 16.63
C VAL A 72 -11.85 -2.37 16.92
N ALA A 73 -12.74 -3.12 17.57
CA ALA A 73 -12.59 -4.56 17.73
C ALA A 73 -13.03 -5.30 16.46
N ILE A 74 -12.15 -6.09 15.87
CA ILE A 74 -12.47 -6.90 14.69
C ILE A 74 -12.73 -8.34 15.13
N LYS A 75 -14.00 -8.75 15.11
CA LYS A 75 -14.45 -10.11 15.44
C LYS A 75 -13.89 -10.62 16.77
N GLY A 76 -13.05 -11.67 16.73
CA GLY A 76 -12.50 -12.34 17.91
C GLY A 76 -11.61 -11.47 18.81
N ALA A 77 -11.29 -10.24 18.42
CA ALA A 77 -10.64 -9.28 19.31
C ALA A 77 -11.60 -8.63 20.33
N HIS A 78 -12.92 -8.66 20.09
CA HIS A 78 -13.92 -7.94 20.89
C HIS A 78 -13.93 -8.36 22.36
N ASP A 79 -14.25 -9.63 22.62
CA ASP A 79 -14.34 -10.12 24.00
C ASP A 79 -12.96 -10.07 24.68
N TRP A 80 -11.89 -10.37 23.94
CA TRP A 80 -10.53 -10.29 24.46
C TRP A 80 -10.15 -8.87 24.92
N LEU A 81 -10.51 -7.83 24.16
CA LEU A 81 -10.27 -6.45 24.56
C LEU A 81 -11.01 -6.10 25.86
N ILE A 82 -12.30 -6.45 25.93
CA ILE A 82 -13.15 -6.18 27.10
C ILE A 82 -12.61 -6.90 28.33
N ASP A 83 -12.25 -8.19 28.21
CA ASP A 83 -11.69 -9.00 29.28
C ASP A 83 -10.34 -8.43 29.77
N ASN A 84 -9.64 -7.66 28.94
CA ASN A 84 -8.39 -6.98 29.28
C ASN A 84 -8.55 -5.50 29.64
N GLY A 85 -9.79 -5.04 29.88
CA GLY A 85 -10.10 -3.70 30.38
C GLY A 85 -10.11 -2.61 29.31
N VAL A 86 -10.27 -2.97 28.03
CA VAL A 86 -10.47 -2.05 26.91
C VAL A 86 -11.88 -2.24 26.35
N ILE A 87 -12.77 -1.27 26.59
CA ILE A 87 -14.08 -1.27 25.94
C ILE A 87 -13.90 -0.63 24.57
N PRO A 88 -14.12 -1.36 23.46
CA PRO A 88 -13.96 -0.79 22.12
C PRO A 88 -15.08 0.22 21.82
N ASP A 89 -14.76 1.27 21.09
CA ASP A 89 -15.75 2.23 20.58
C ASP A 89 -16.62 1.60 19.49
N TYR A 90 -16.00 0.74 18.67
CA TYR A 90 -16.67 0.02 17.59
C TYR A 90 -16.34 -1.48 17.58
N ALA A 91 -17.28 -2.29 17.09
CA ALA A 91 -17.04 -3.69 16.77
C ALA A 91 -17.45 -4.00 15.32
N LEU A 92 -16.64 -4.77 14.59
CA LEU A 92 -16.86 -5.03 13.16
C LEU A 92 -16.90 -6.52 12.81
N ALA A 93 -17.98 -6.93 12.16
CA ALA A 93 -18.16 -8.28 11.59
C ALA A 93 -18.61 -8.23 10.12
N ILE A 94 -18.31 -9.31 9.39
CA ILE A 94 -18.68 -9.50 7.97
C ILE A 94 -19.01 -10.98 7.62
N ASP A 95 -19.04 -11.89 8.60
CA ASP A 95 -19.24 -13.33 8.31
C ASP A 95 -20.68 -13.66 7.96
N PRO A 96 -20.91 -14.38 6.87
CA PRO A 96 -22.22 -14.94 6.55
C PRO A 96 -22.52 -16.24 7.29
N GLN A 97 -21.60 -16.76 8.11
CA GLN A 97 -21.75 -18.08 8.75
C GLN A 97 -22.33 -17.95 10.15
N GLU A 98 -23.36 -18.73 10.48
CA GLU A 98 -24.05 -18.68 11.78
C GLU A 98 -23.11 -18.95 12.97
N HIS A 99 -22.23 -19.95 12.91
CA HIS A 99 -21.34 -20.27 14.03
C HIS A 99 -20.36 -19.13 14.42
N ARG A 100 -20.27 -18.08 13.60
CA ARG A 100 -19.47 -16.88 13.84
C ARG A 100 -20.19 -15.82 14.69
N ILE A 101 -21.42 -16.08 15.14
CA ILE A 101 -22.19 -15.17 16.02
C ILE A 101 -21.53 -15.03 17.41
N ALA A 102 -20.88 -16.09 17.89
CA ALA A 102 -20.26 -16.14 19.21
C ALA A 102 -19.02 -15.23 19.36
N PHE A 103 -18.69 -14.41 18.36
CA PHE A 103 -17.60 -13.44 18.49
C PHE A 103 -17.86 -12.35 19.51
N TYR A 104 -19.14 -12.05 19.79
CA TYR A 104 -19.49 -10.98 20.70
C TYR A 104 -20.33 -11.52 21.85
N LYS A 105 -19.85 -11.34 23.06
CA LYS A 105 -20.70 -11.08 24.23
C LYS A 105 -21.11 -9.62 24.15
N PRO A 106 -22.36 -9.30 23.74
CA PRO A 106 -22.74 -7.93 23.43
C PRO A 106 -22.53 -6.99 24.62
N HIS A 107 -22.05 -5.78 24.36
CA HIS A 107 -21.76 -4.76 25.37
C HIS A 107 -22.40 -3.43 24.97
N LYS A 108 -23.23 -2.86 25.85
CA LYS A 108 -24.08 -1.69 25.52
C LYS A 108 -23.33 -0.40 25.22
N ALA A 109 -22.07 -0.30 25.62
CA ALA A 109 -21.23 0.86 25.31
C ALA A 109 -20.55 0.77 23.93
N VAL A 110 -20.66 -0.35 23.22
CA VAL A 110 -19.99 -0.58 21.93
C VAL A 110 -20.96 -0.30 20.80
N ARG A 111 -20.50 0.42 19.75
CA ARG A 111 -21.24 0.54 18.50
C ARG A 111 -20.85 -0.57 17.53
N TYR A 112 -21.83 -1.36 17.11
CA TYR A 112 -21.63 -2.51 16.23
C TYR A 112 -21.78 -2.10 14.76
N MET A 113 -20.66 -2.07 14.04
CA MET A 113 -20.56 -1.79 12.60
C MET A 113 -20.63 -3.10 11.80
N ILE A 114 -21.84 -3.59 11.54
CA ILE A 114 -22.06 -4.96 11.03
C ILE A 114 -22.35 -4.95 9.53
N ALA A 115 -21.62 -5.74 8.76
CA ALA A 115 -21.88 -5.83 7.33
C ALA A 115 -23.27 -6.44 7.10
N SER A 116 -24.03 -5.89 6.14
CA SER A 116 -25.38 -6.38 5.86
C SER A 116 -25.41 -7.85 5.41
N GLN A 117 -24.31 -8.37 4.86
CA GLN A 117 -24.21 -9.79 4.46
C GLN A 117 -24.04 -10.77 5.64
N CYS A 118 -23.91 -10.27 6.86
CA CYS A 118 -23.78 -11.12 8.04
C CYS A 118 -25.01 -12.02 8.22
N HIS A 119 -24.80 -13.21 8.76
CA HIS A 119 -25.89 -14.13 9.05
C HIS A 119 -26.97 -13.45 9.92
N PRO A 120 -28.28 -13.66 9.67
CA PRO A 120 -29.37 -13.00 10.40
C PRO A 120 -29.25 -13.11 11.93
N ALA A 121 -28.84 -14.26 12.44
CA ALA A 121 -28.70 -14.47 13.88
C ALA A 121 -27.53 -13.66 14.54
N MET A 122 -26.65 -13.02 13.74
CA MET A 122 -25.74 -11.99 14.25
C MET A 122 -26.52 -10.77 14.76
N PHE A 123 -27.55 -10.36 14.03
CA PHE A 123 -28.39 -9.23 14.41
C PHE A 123 -29.30 -9.59 15.58
N ASP A 124 -29.78 -10.83 15.63
CA ASP A 124 -30.59 -11.33 16.76
C ASP A 124 -29.76 -11.32 18.06
N ASN A 125 -28.47 -11.72 18.00
CA ASN A 125 -27.55 -11.63 19.14
C ASN A 125 -27.27 -10.18 19.58
N LEU A 126 -27.38 -9.21 18.68
CA LEU A 126 -27.13 -7.79 18.96
C LEU A 126 -28.40 -6.99 19.27
N GLU A 127 -29.52 -7.66 19.55
CA GLU A 127 -30.78 -6.98 19.85
C GLU A 127 -30.63 -5.98 21.01
N GLY A 128 -31.17 -4.78 20.80
CA GLY A 128 -31.09 -3.66 21.73
C GLY A 128 -29.68 -3.08 21.94
N CYS A 129 -28.69 -3.41 21.10
CA CYS A 129 -27.40 -2.72 21.06
C CYS A 129 -27.41 -1.61 19.99
N ASP A 130 -26.41 -0.70 20.04
CA ASP A 130 -26.22 0.31 19.00
C ASP A 130 -25.61 -0.36 17.76
N VAL A 131 -26.45 -0.66 16.77
CA VAL A 131 -26.05 -1.33 15.52
C VAL A 131 -26.17 -0.36 14.35
N THR A 132 -25.11 -0.23 13.57
CA THR A 132 -25.11 0.44 12.27
C THR A 132 -24.67 -0.55 11.21
N ILE A 133 -25.45 -0.69 10.14
CA ILE A 133 -25.12 -1.58 9.03
C ILE A 133 -24.37 -0.87 7.92
N TRP A 134 -23.53 -1.62 7.20
CA TRP A 134 -22.83 -1.15 6.01
C TRP A 134 -22.88 -2.23 4.93
N HIS A 135 -22.81 -1.82 3.67
CA HIS A 135 -23.09 -2.73 2.55
C HIS A 135 -21.81 -3.10 1.81
N PRO A 136 -21.34 -4.35 1.89
CA PRO A 136 -20.18 -4.77 1.10
C PRO A 136 -20.52 -4.83 -0.38
N TYR A 137 -19.57 -4.43 -1.21
CA TYR A 137 -19.53 -4.83 -2.62
C TYR A 137 -19.13 -6.31 -2.69
N ILE A 138 -20.08 -7.14 -3.13
CA ILE A 138 -20.02 -8.61 -3.21
C ILE A 138 -19.59 -9.03 -4.61
N THR A 139 -20.25 -8.52 -5.65
CA THR A 139 -20.09 -9.04 -7.01
C THR A 139 -20.08 -7.96 -8.09
N LYS A 140 -19.46 -8.26 -9.22
CA LYS A 140 -19.33 -7.31 -10.34
C LYS A 140 -20.72 -6.98 -10.90
N GLY A 141 -21.02 -5.69 -11.01
CA GLY A 141 -22.32 -5.22 -11.51
C GLY A 141 -23.44 -5.26 -10.46
N GLN A 142 -23.10 -5.43 -9.18
CA GLN A 142 -24.07 -5.30 -8.08
C GLN A 142 -24.82 -3.98 -8.15
N ASN A 143 -26.14 -4.06 -8.13
CA ASN A 143 -27.08 -2.94 -8.21
C ASN A 143 -28.01 -2.85 -6.98
N ARG A 144 -27.71 -3.62 -5.91
CA ARG A 144 -28.42 -3.61 -4.63
C ARG A 144 -27.46 -3.53 -3.44
N PRO A 145 -27.83 -2.84 -2.34
CA PRO A 145 -29.03 -2.01 -2.23
C PRO A 145 -28.85 -0.74 -3.07
N THR A 146 -29.95 -0.08 -3.43
CA THR A 146 -29.91 1.17 -4.19
C THR A 146 -29.76 2.36 -3.25
N ASN A 147 -29.20 3.47 -3.75
CA ASN A 147 -29.06 4.74 -3.01
C ASN A 147 -28.25 4.66 -1.70
N VAL A 148 -27.37 3.66 -1.59
CA VAL A 148 -26.45 3.49 -0.47
C VAL A 148 -25.03 3.31 -1.00
N MET A 149 -24.04 3.54 -0.14
CA MET A 149 -22.66 3.29 -0.47
C MET A 149 -22.35 1.79 -0.41
N LEU A 150 -21.90 1.23 -1.53
CA LEU A 150 -21.31 -0.11 -1.57
C LEU A 150 -19.81 -0.02 -1.30
N ILE A 151 -19.36 -0.68 -0.24
CA ILE A 151 -17.98 -0.60 0.25
C ILE A 151 -17.21 -1.82 -0.28
N GLY A 152 -16.25 -1.57 -1.17
CA GLY A 152 -15.33 -2.58 -1.70
C GLY A 152 -14.14 -2.87 -0.79
N GLY A 153 -13.15 -3.56 -1.34
CA GLY A 153 -11.84 -3.78 -0.74
C GLY A 153 -11.72 -5.06 0.08
N GLY A 154 -10.54 -5.71 0.06
CA GLY A 154 -10.12 -6.71 1.04
C GLY A 154 -10.86 -8.06 1.05
N THR A 155 -10.12 -9.11 1.38
CA THR A 155 -10.62 -10.49 1.53
C THR A 155 -10.83 -10.90 2.99
N THR A 156 -10.29 -10.14 3.93
CA THR A 156 -10.45 -10.37 5.37
C THR A 156 -11.15 -9.21 6.04
N SER A 157 -11.64 -9.47 7.25
CA SER A 157 -12.37 -8.48 8.05
C SER A 157 -11.48 -7.34 8.52
N GLY A 158 -10.19 -7.59 8.74
CA GLY A 158 -9.24 -6.53 9.04
C GLY A 158 -9.08 -5.57 7.86
N LEU A 159 -8.97 -6.07 6.64
CA LEU A 159 -8.90 -5.22 5.45
C LEU A 159 -10.22 -4.48 5.20
N ARG A 160 -11.36 -5.16 5.39
CA ARG A 160 -12.68 -4.53 5.30
C ARG A 160 -12.89 -3.44 6.34
N ALA A 161 -12.30 -3.57 7.54
CA ALA A 161 -12.29 -2.52 8.54
C ALA A 161 -11.53 -1.28 8.04
N ILE A 162 -10.37 -1.45 7.40
CA ILE A 162 -9.66 -0.32 6.78
C ILE A 162 -10.57 0.40 5.76
N SER A 163 -11.21 -0.33 4.84
CA SER A 163 -12.10 0.29 3.85
C SER A 163 -13.29 1.01 4.47
N LEU A 164 -13.95 0.40 5.45
CA LEU A 164 -15.08 1.02 6.13
C LEU A 164 -14.64 2.29 6.86
N PHE A 165 -13.57 2.21 7.66
CA PHE A 165 -13.15 3.35 8.47
C PHE A 165 -12.47 4.45 7.65
N TYR A 166 -11.98 4.14 6.46
CA TYR A 166 -11.62 5.14 5.46
C TYR A 166 -12.85 5.89 4.94
N VAL A 167 -13.93 5.17 4.63
CA VAL A 167 -15.22 5.75 4.19
C VAL A 167 -15.83 6.63 5.28
N VAL A 168 -15.71 6.24 6.55
CA VAL A 168 -16.16 7.10 7.67
C VAL A 168 -15.16 8.20 8.03
N GLY A 169 -14.10 8.43 7.23
CA GLY A 169 -13.29 9.64 7.30
C GLY A 169 -11.90 9.49 7.90
N TYR A 170 -11.52 8.34 8.43
CA TYR A 170 -10.16 8.15 8.98
C TYR A 170 -9.11 8.01 7.88
N ARG A 171 -7.91 8.49 8.17
CA ARG A 171 -6.74 8.37 7.29
C ARG A 171 -5.53 7.76 7.99
N GLN A 172 -5.41 7.89 9.30
CA GLN A 172 -4.33 7.26 10.06
C GLN A 172 -4.85 5.98 10.74
N PHE A 173 -4.28 4.84 10.39
CA PHE A 173 -4.68 3.52 10.85
C PHE A 173 -3.56 2.86 11.66
N GLU A 174 -3.87 2.52 12.90
CA GLU A 174 -2.97 1.83 13.81
C GLU A 174 -3.41 0.37 13.87
N LEU A 175 -2.62 -0.53 13.28
CA LEU A 175 -2.98 -1.93 13.03
C LEU A 175 -2.38 -2.84 14.11
N PHE A 176 -3.24 -3.36 14.99
CA PHE A 176 -2.88 -4.27 16.09
C PHE A 176 -3.38 -5.69 15.78
N GLY A 177 -2.53 -6.71 15.95
CA GLY A 177 -2.93 -8.11 15.68
C GLY A 177 -3.19 -8.43 14.20
N PHE A 178 -2.54 -7.71 13.27
CA PHE A 178 -2.65 -7.90 11.82
C PHE A 178 -1.60 -8.87 11.24
N ASP A 179 -1.15 -9.85 12.01
CA ASP A 179 0.11 -10.58 11.77
C ASP A 179 0.19 -11.22 10.37
N SER A 180 -0.92 -11.79 9.86
CA SER A 180 -0.96 -12.52 8.58
C SER A 180 0.12 -13.59 8.45
N CYS A 181 0.51 -14.19 9.56
CA CYS A 181 1.39 -15.34 9.66
C CYS A 181 1.12 -16.06 10.99
N ASN A 182 1.64 -17.27 11.12
CA ASN A 182 1.54 -18.05 12.33
C ASN A 182 2.70 -17.74 13.28
N THR A 183 2.41 -17.75 14.58
CA THR A 183 3.42 -17.73 15.64
C THR A 183 3.26 -18.99 16.48
N GLY A 184 4.09 -20.00 16.21
CA GLY A 184 3.84 -21.36 16.71
C GLY A 184 2.50 -21.90 16.21
N ASP A 185 1.75 -22.58 17.09
CA ASP A 185 0.47 -23.23 16.73
C ASP A 185 -0.76 -22.33 16.96
N THR A 186 -0.57 -21.13 17.53
CA THR A 186 -1.68 -20.22 17.86
C THR A 186 -2.01 -19.34 16.66
N LEU A 187 -3.28 -19.34 16.22
CA LEU A 187 -3.75 -18.47 15.14
C LEU A 187 -4.42 -17.21 15.66
N ARG A 188 -5.07 -17.29 16.83
CA ARG A 188 -5.85 -16.18 17.38
C ARG A 188 -5.90 -16.18 18.90
N VAL A 189 -6.11 -14.99 19.48
CA VAL A 189 -6.25 -14.78 20.93
C VAL A 189 -7.52 -15.37 21.55
N ASN A 190 -8.51 -15.75 20.74
CA ASN A 190 -9.70 -16.48 21.19
C ASN A 190 -9.44 -18.00 21.37
N GLY A 191 -8.21 -18.47 21.14
CA GLY A 191 -7.82 -19.87 21.28
C GLY A 191 -7.90 -20.70 19.99
N ASP A 192 -8.26 -20.12 18.85
CA ASP A 192 -8.16 -20.82 17.56
C ASP A 192 -6.68 -21.10 17.22
N GLY A 193 -6.39 -22.34 16.83
CA GLY A 193 -5.05 -22.81 16.46
C GLY A 193 -5.02 -23.57 15.14
N LEU A 194 -3.82 -23.91 14.68
CA LEU A 194 -3.62 -24.77 13.51
C LEU A 194 -4.19 -26.17 13.78
N LYS A 195 -4.76 -26.78 12.75
CA LYS A 195 -5.25 -28.16 12.79
C LYS A 195 -4.25 -29.09 12.11
N ASP A 196 -4.22 -30.35 12.54
CA ASP A 196 -3.39 -31.38 11.92
C ASP A 196 -3.69 -31.47 10.40
N GLY A 197 -2.63 -31.33 9.59
CA GLY A 197 -2.72 -31.38 8.13
C GLY A 197 -2.96 -30.02 7.44
N ASP A 198 -3.04 -28.91 8.19
CA ASP A 198 -3.12 -27.58 7.61
C ASP A 198 -1.88 -27.30 6.75
N LYS A 199 -2.11 -26.90 5.50
CA LYS A 199 -1.03 -26.55 4.56
C LYS A 199 -0.60 -25.11 4.79
N LEU A 200 0.69 -24.94 5.05
CA LEU A 200 1.32 -23.64 5.18
C LEU A 200 2.04 -23.25 3.88
N ILE A 201 2.02 -21.96 3.61
CA ILE A 201 2.72 -21.29 2.52
C ILE A 201 3.85 -20.50 3.17
N GLU A 202 5.07 -20.72 2.70
CA GLU A 202 6.22 -19.88 3.05
C GLU A 202 6.17 -18.59 2.23
N VAL A 203 6.16 -17.45 2.91
CA VAL A 203 6.12 -16.12 2.30
C VAL A 203 7.34 -15.35 2.78
N ARG A 204 8.03 -14.68 1.86
CA ARG A 204 9.16 -13.80 2.15
C ARG A 204 8.94 -12.46 1.45
N ILE A 205 9.33 -11.38 2.11
CA ILE A 205 9.27 -10.02 1.54
C ILE A 205 10.38 -9.83 0.50
N ASP A 206 11.58 -10.35 0.80
CA ASP A 206 12.76 -10.31 -0.06
C ASP A 206 13.40 -11.71 -0.14
N PRO A 207 14.19 -12.02 -1.20
CA PRO A 207 14.89 -13.31 -1.33
C PRO A 207 15.80 -13.67 -0.16
N ASP A 208 16.31 -12.68 0.57
CA ASP A 208 17.17 -12.83 1.75
C ASP A 208 16.44 -12.47 3.06
N GLY A 209 15.15 -12.12 2.98
CA GLY A 209 14.36 -11.68 4.13
C GLY A 209 13.86 -12.83 5.02
N GLU A 210 13.20 -12.47 6.12
CA GLU A 210 12.54 -13.42 7.02
C GLU A 210 11.48 -14.26 6.29
N THR A 211 11.33 -15.53 6.71
CA THR A 211 10.29 -16.44 6.24
C THR A 211 9.11 -16.45 7.18
N PHE A 212 7.94 -16.09 6.66
CA PHE A 212 6.65 -16.13 7.34
C PHE A 212 5.86 -17.36 6.89
N HIS A 213 5.33 -18.11 7.85
CA HIS A 213 4.48 -19.26 7.57
C HIS A 213 3.01 -18.85 7.66
N CYS A 214 2.28 -19.02 6.56
CA CYS A 214 0.94 -18.49 6.41
C CYS A 214 0.00 -19.60 5.95
N ASN A 215 -1.23 -19.66 6.47
CA ASN A 215 -2.28 -20.35 5.72
C ASN A 215 -2.69 -19.52 4.48
N THR A 216 -3.49 -20.11 3.60
CA THR A 216 -3.91 -19.45 2.35
C THR A 216 -4.64 -18.12 2.58
N ALA A 217 -5.47 -18.01 3.61
CA ALA A 217 -6.22 -16.79 3.90
C ALA A 217 -5.32 -15.65 4.41
N MET A 218 -4.31 -15.98 5.23
CA MET A 218 -3.28 -15.05 5.69
C MET A 218 -2.40 -14.55 4.54
N ALA A 219 -1.94 -15.46 3.67
CA ALA A 219 -1.16 -15.09 2.50
C ALA A 219 -1.95 -14.16 1.56
N LEU A 220 -3.22 -14.48 1.32
CA LEU A 220 -4.14 -13.63 0.54
C LEU A 220 -4.38 -12.27 1.19
N GLN A 221 -4.47 -12.21 2.53
CA GLN A 221 -4.58 -10.94 3.26
C GLN A 221 -3.36 -10.06 3.01
N ALA A 222 -2.16 -10.63 3.10
CA ALA A 222 -0.91 -9.90 2.88
C ALA A 222 -0.73 -9.43 1.44
N GLU A 223 -1.13 -10.24 0.45
CA GLU A 223 -1.17 -9.84 -0.96
C GLU A 223 -2.13 -8.65 -1.15
N HIS A 224 -3.39 -8.78 -0.71
CA HIS A 224 -4.40 -7.74 -0.89
C HIS A 224 -4.11 -6.46 -0.11
N PHE A 225 -3.52 -6.54 1.09
CA PHE A 225 -3.14 -5.36 1.86
C PHE A 225 -2.24 -4.40 1.05
N GLN A 226 -1.32 -4.93 0.24
CA GLN A 226 -0.41 -4.10 -0.54
C GLN A 226 -1.14 -3.21 -1.55
N THR A 227 -2.28 -3.65 -2.08
CA THR A 227 -3.11 -2.86 -3.02
C THR A 227 -3.79 -1.66 -2.36
N TYR A 228 -3.90 -1.63 -1.02
CA TYR A 228 -4.53 -0.51 -0.32
C TYR A 228 -3.70 0.77 -0.43
N TYR A 229 -2.38 0.66 -0.64
CA TYR A 229 -1.53 1.82 -0.91
C TYR A 229 -1.87 2.50 -2.25
N ASP A 230 -2.40 1.74 -3.22
CA ASP A 230 -2.82 2.28 -4.52
C ASP A 230 -4.25 2.83 -4.46
N TYR A 231 -5.14 2.15 -3.73
CA TYR A 231 -6.56 2.53 -3.64
C TYR A 231 -6.83 3.65 -2.64
N LEU A 232 -6.00 3.78 -1.59
CA LEU A 232 -6.16 4.75 -0.50
C LEU A 232 -4.86 5.57 -0.34
N PRO A 233 -4.52 6.44 -1.31
CA PRO A 233 -3.19 7.06 -1.39
C PRO A 233 -2.91 8.08 -0.25
N ASP A 234 -3.94 8.57 0.43
CA ASP A 234 -3.84 9.48 1.57
C ASP A 234 -4.01 8.75 2.93
N ALA A 235 -4.08 7.41 2.93
CA ALA A 235 -4.06 6.62 4.14
C ALA A 235 -2.63 6.37 4.63
N VAL A 236 -2.44 6.46 5.95
CA VAL A 236 -1.21 6.14 6.66
C VAL A 236 -1.45 4.88 7.49
N PHE A 237 -0.59 3.89 7.32
CA PHE A 237 -0.70 2.61 8.03
C PHE A 237 0.49 2.41 8.96
N ASN A 238 0.22 2.27 10.25
CA ASN A 238 1.21 1.96 11.28
C ASN A 238 0.95 0.54 11.78
N GLY A 239 1.92 -0.36 11.58
CA GLY A 239 1.81 -1.75 12.00
C GLY A 239 2.44 -1.99 13.35
N HIS A 240 1.66 -2.48 14.33
CA HIS A 240 2.16 -2.82 15.66
C HIS A 240 2.45 -4.31 15.75
N GLY A 241 3.62 -4.66 16.30
CA GLY A 241 4.03 -6.04 16.58
C GLY A 241 4.91 -6.68 15.51
N HIS A 242 4.89 -8.01 15.50
CA HIS A 242 5.67 -8.83 14.58
C HIS A 242 4.76 -9.71 13.73
N GLY A 243 4.87 -9.56 12.42
CA GLY A 243 4.11 -10.33 11.46
C GLY A 243 4.39 -9.88 10.02
N LEU A 244 3.82 -10.61 9.07
CA LEU A 244 4.00 -10.38 7.64
C LEU A 244 3.47 -9.00 7.22
N ILE A 245 2.33 -8.53 7.75
CA ILE A 245 1.82 -7.17 7.44
C ILE A 245 2.77 -6.09 7.98
N GLN A 246 3.25 -6.25 9.21
CA GLN A 246 4.20 -5.31 9.81
C GLN A 246 5.51 -5.28 9.02
N ALA A 247 5.98 -6.43 8.53
CA ALA A 247 7.13 -6.51 7.64
C ALA A 247 6.89 -5.80 6.29
N ILE A 248 5.69 -5.92 5.70
CA ILE A 248 5.29 -5.16 4.50
C ILE A 248 5.34 -3.65 4.75
N ILE A 249 4.78 -3.19 5.87
CA ILE A 249 4.74 -1.76 6.23
C ILE A 249 6.17 -1.23 6.38
N ARG A 250 7.00 -1.89 7.21
CA ARG A 250 8.41 -1.51 7.42
C ARG A 250 9.18 -1.48 6.10
N LYS A 251 9.03 -2.50 5.26
CA LYS A 251 9.73 -2.53 3.97
C LYS A 251 9.32 -1.36 3.07
N ARG A 252 8.04 -0.98 3.07
CA ARG A 252 7.57 0.18 2.31
C ARG A 252 8.13 1.49 2.86
N GLU A 253 8.20 1.65 4.17
CA GLU A 253 8.85 2.81 4.81
C GLU A 253 10.33 2.88 4.46
N GLU A 254 11.07 1.77 4.58
CA GLU A 254 12.48 1.67 4.19
C GLU A 254 12.69 2.03 2.72
N ASN A 255 11.83 1.52 1.83
CA ASN A 255 11.89 1.85 0.40
C ASN A 255 11.61 3.34 0.16
N MET A 256 10.66 3.94 0.88
CA MET A 256 10.36 5.37 0.80
C MET A 256 11.50 6.23 1.34
N MET A 257 12.13 5.84 2.46
CA MET A 257 13.31 6.52 3.00
C MET A 257 14.48 6.41 2.03
N THR A 258 14.75 5.22 1.50
CA THR A 258 15.79 5.00 0.49
C THR A 258 15.54 5.85 -0.76
N LEU A 259 14.30 5.90 -1.24
CA LEU A 259 13.92 6.76 -2.37
C LEU A 259 14.09 8.24 -2.01
N GLY A 260 13.71 8.65 -0.81
CA GLY A 260 13.89 10.01 -0.30
C GLY A 260 15.36 10.40 -0.20
N ASP A 261 16.21 9.51 0.33
CA ASP A 261 17.66 9.71 0.40
C ASP A 261 18.28 9.76 -0.98
N LEU A 262 17.81 8.95 -1.93
CA LEU A 262 18.19 9.07 -3.33
C LEU A 262 17.79 10.46 -3.86
N ILE A 263 16.55 10.91 -3.68
CA ILE A 263 16.08 12.25 -4.10
C ILE A 263 16.81 13.40 -3.38
N ASN A 264 17.22 13.22 -2.12
CA ASN A 264 17.86 14.25 -1.31
C ASN A 264 19.38 14.29 -1.54
N THR A 265 20.03 13.15 -1.79
CA THR A 265 21.43 13.09 -2.25
C THR A 265 21.56 13.80 -3.61
N GLN A 266 20.50 13.72 -4.41
CA GLN A 266 20.36 14.48 -5.64
C GLN A 266 20.20 16.01 -5.44
N ALA A 267 19.99 16.51 -4.22
CA ALA A 267 19.92 17.95 -3.93
C ALA A 267 21.28 18.58 -3.54
N GLN A 268 22.38 17.81 -3.48
CA GLN A 268 23.72 18.39 -3.41
C GLN A 268 24.16 18.88 -4.80
N GLN A 269 23.96 20.17 -5.08
CA GLN A 269 24.59 20.85 -6.21
C GLN A 269 26.11 20.64 -6.13
N ASN A 270 26.64 19.88 -7.07
CA ASN A 270 28.08 19.71 -7.28
C ASN A 270 28.44 20.37 -8.61
N ASP A 271 29.29 21.40 -8.57
CA ASP A 271 29.63 22.25 -9.73
C ASP A 271 30.48 21.56 -10.82
N ARG A 272 30.81 20.27 -10.65
CA ARG A 272 31.54 19.49 -11.66
C ARG A 272 30.76 19.36 -12.96
N VAL A 273 31.50 19.38 -14.07
CA VAL A 273 30.99 19.17 -15.42
C VAL A 273 31.59 17.89 -16.01
N SER A 274 30.77 17.10 -16.68
CA SER A 274 31.23 15.94 -17.43
C SER A 274 30.68 15.93 -18.86
N PHE A 275 31.54 15.66 -19.83
CA PHE A 275 31.12 15.39 -21.21
C PHE A 275 30.87 13.89 -21.40
N ILE A 276 29.66 13.56 -21.82
CA ILE A 276 29.21 12.20 -22.12
C ILE A 276 29.28 11.99 -23.62
N HIS A 277 30.00 10.95 -24.06
CA HIS A 277 30.08 10.60 -25.47
C HIS A 277 30.29 9.10 -25.66
N PHE A 278 29.39 8.46 -26.40
CA PHE A 278 29.53 7.06 -26.80
C PHE A 278 30.16 6.93 -28.19
N GLY A 279 31.49 6.83 -28.22
CA GLY A 279 32.27 6.60 -29.44
C GLY A 279 33.74 6.40 -29.10
N ASP A 280 34.49 5.83 -30.03
CA ASP A 280 35.92 5.60 -29.84
C ASP A 280 36.73 6.91 -29.93
N HIS A 281 37.99 6.85 -29.51
CA HIS A 281 38.89 8.01 -29.54
C HIS A 281 39.27 8.47 -30.96
N TRP A 282 38.94 7.68 -31.98
CA TRP A 282 39.19 8.02 -33.39
C TRP A 282 38.07 8.87 -33.97
N SER A 283 36.86 8.74 -33.45
CA SER A 283 35.68 9.47 -33.87
C SER A 283 35.89 10.99 -33.77
N ALA A 284 35.54 11.71 -34.83
CA ALA A 284 35.66 13.17 -34.85
C ALA A 284 34.76 13.81 -33.78
N SER A 285 33.56 13.26 -33.56
CA SER A 285 32.63 13.71 -32.52
C SER A 285 33.24 13.56 -31.11
N TRP A 286 33.91 12.44 -30.82
CA TRP A 286 34.57 12.27 -29.52
C TRP A 286 35.66 13.31 -29.30
N ARG A 287 36.55 13.51 -30.29
CA ARG A 287 37.66 14.46 -30.19
C ARG A 287 37.17 15.89 -30.04
N TYR A 288 36.33 16.36 -30.97
CA TYR A 288 35.99 17.77 -31.10
C TYR A 288 34.80 18.22 -30.25
N ARG A 289 33.94 17.29 -29.79
CA ARG A 289 32.72 17.64 -29.03
C ARG A 289 32.78 17.25 -27.57
N ALA A 290 33.63 16.28 -27.21
CA ALA A 290 33.82 15.85 -25.82
C ALA A 290 35.25 16.10 -25.32
N LYS A 291 36.26 15.42 -25.89
CA LYS A 291 37.62 15.40 -25.31
C LYS A 291 38.33 16.75 -25.32
N ILE A 292 38.36 17.44 -26.46
CA ILE A 292 39.04 18.75 -26.57
C ILE A 292 38.30 19.81 -25.72
N PRO A 293 36.96 19.95 -25.80
CA PRO A 293 36.24 20.89 -24.94
C PRO A 293 36.39 20.63 -23.44
N ALA A 294 36.41 19.36 -23.02
CA ALA A 294 36.57 19.00 -21.60
C ALA A 294 37.92 19.45 -21.01
N GLY A 295 38.98 19.50 -21.83
CA GLY A 295 40.33 19.88 -21.39
C GLY A 295 40.75 19.15 -20.10
N ASP A 296 41.26 19.92 -19.14
CA ASP A 296 41.61 19.46 -17.79
C ASP A 296 40.60 19.92 -16.72
N TRP A 297 39.53 20.61 -17.11
CA TRP A 297 38.57 21.23 -16.18
C TRP A 297 37.28 20.42 -16.00
N ALA A 298 36.98 19.52 -16.94
CA ALA A 298 35.81 18.65 -16.92
C ALA A 298 36.23 17.17 -17.08
N THR A 299 35.37 16.28 -16.59
CA THR A 299 35.57 14.83 -16.73
C THR A 299 34.92 14.31 -18.02
N LEU A 300 35.28 13.08 -18.41
CA LEU A 300 34.61 12.35 -19.48
C LEU A 300 33.83 11.17 -18.89
N ASN A 301 32.59 10.99 -19.36
CA ASN A 301 31.72 9.86 -19.00
C ASN A 301 31.53 9.65 -17.48
N ASP A 302 31.70 10.71 -16.68
CA ASP A 302 31.29 10.73 -15.28
C ASP A 302 29.83 11.15 -15.18
N PHE A 303 28.95 10.15 -15.08
CA PHE A 303 27.52 10.35 -14.93
C PHE A 303 27.11 10.81 -13.53
N THR A 304 28.04 11.22 -12.65
CA THR A 304 27.74 11.74 -11.31
C THR A 304 27.94 13.26 -11.19
N ALA A 305 28.41 13.92 -12.25
CA ALA A 305 28.59 15.38 -12.28
C ALA A 305 27.24 16.14 -12.23
N GLY A 306 27.26 17.37 -11.72
CA GLY A 306 26.07 18.23 -11.60
C GLY A 306 25.70 18.97 -12.88
N THR A 307 26.61 19.04 -13.87
CA THR A 307 26.28 19.37 -15.26
C THR A 307 26.79 18.27 -16.18
N LEU A 308 25.91 17.73 -17.02
CA LEU A 308 26.24 16.72 -18.01
C LEU A 308 26.07 17.28 -19.42
N VAL A 309 27.11 17.16 -20.25
CA VAL A 309 27.09 17.56 -21.65
C VAL A 309 27.08 16.32 -22.52
N PHE A 310 25.92 15.96 -23.07
CA PHE A 310 25.77 14.82 -23.96
C PHE A 310 26.17 15.22 -25.38
N ALA A 311 27.44 14.97 -25.71
CA ALA A 311 28.04 15.24 -27.00
C ALA A 311 27.72 14.10 -27.96
N LYS A 312 26.78 14.33 -28.89
CA LYS A 312 26.19 13.31 -29.78
C LYS A 312 25.31 12.30 -29.03
N PRO A 313 24.14 12.74 -28.53
CA PRO A 313 23.27 11.90 -27.71
C PRO A 313 22.91 10.59 -28.41
N GLN A 314 22.99 9.48 -27.69
CA GLN A 314 22.56 8.17 -28.15
C GLN A 314 21.24 7.75 -27.52
N ALA A 315 20.48 6.87 -28.18
CA ALA A 315 19.20 6.37 -27.66
C ALA A 315 19.29 5.78 -26.25
N LYS A 316 20.39 5.10 -25.92
CA LYS A 316 20.61 4.52 -24.60
C LYS A 316 20.87 5.54 -23.49
N GLU A 317 21.30 6.75 -23.85
CA GLU A 317 21.65 7.82 -22.91
C GLU A 317 20.41 8.62 -22.46
N LEU A 318 19.25 8.41 -23.09
CA LEU A 318 18.00 9.10 -22.69
C LEU A 318 17.61 8.80 -21.25
N MET A 319 17.81 7.56 -20.79
CA MET A 319 17.55 7.19 -19.41
C MET A 319 18.55 7.86 -18.47
N ASP A 320 19.83 7.97 -18.87
CA ASP A 320 20.85 8.67 -18.10
C ASP A 320 20.55 10.18 -18.00
N MET A 321 20.05 10.80 -19.08
CA MET A 321 19.59 12.20 -19.08
C MET A 321 18.37 12.38 -18.16
N ALA A 322 17.40 11.47 -18.20
CA ALA A 322 16.23 11.52 -17.33
C ALA A 322 16.62 11.36 -15.85
N GLN A 323 17.54 10.44 -15.54
CA GLN A 323 18.11 10.29 -14.20
C GLN A 323 18.88 11.54 -13.77
N ALA A 324 19.63 12.18 -14.68
CA ALA A 324 20.30 13.44 -14.43
C ALA A 324 19.31 14.57 -14.10
N LYS A 325 18.20 14.66 -14.83
CA LYS A 325 17.12 15.63 -14.56
C LYS A 325 16.39 15.37 -13.26
N ALA A 326 16.08 14.10 -12.96
CA ALA A 326 15.47 13.70 -11.69
C ALA A 326 16.32 14.17 -10.51
N ARG A 327 17.65 14.19 -10.71
CA ARG A 327 18.58 14.70 -9.72
C ARG A 327 18.91 16.18 -9.73
N SER A 328 18.12 17.00 -10.40
CA SER A 328 18.40 18.43 -10.55
C SER A 328 19.77 18.76 -11.18
N ALA A 329 20.43 17.80 -11.85
CA ALA A 329 21.62 18.08 -12.63
C ALA A 329 21.21 18.80 -13.93
N ARG A 330 22.08 19.71 -14.39
CA ARG A 330 21.87 20.43 -15.65
C ARG A 330 22.25 19.52 -16.81
N VAL A 331 21.32 19.31 -17.73
CA VAL A 331 21.52 18.50 -18.93
C VAL A 331 21.73 19.42 -20.14
N ILE A 332 22.90 19.36 -20.75
CA ILE A 332 23.22 20.03 -22.01
C ILE A 332 23.27 18.96 -23.09
N VAL A 333 22.48 19.13 -24.15
CA VAL A 333 22.50 18.23 -25.32
C VAL A 333 23.21 18.92 -26.47
N ASP A 334 24.28 18.31 -26.94
CA ASP A 334 25.09 18.84 -28.03
C ASP A 334 24.92 18.01 -29.30
N PHE A 335 24.09 18.51 -30.22
CA PHE A 335 23.82 17.87 -31.51
C PHE A 335 24.93 18.18 -32.50
N CYS A 336 25.83 17.22 -32.70
CA CYS A 336 27.01 17.40 -33.56
C CYS A 336 26.81 16.99 -35.02
N ASP A 337 25.65 16.43 -35.37
CA ASP A 337 25.24 16.04 -36.72
C ASP A 337 23.72 16.24 -36.90
N ASP A 338 23.25 16.15 -38.14
CA ASP A 338 21.94 16.62 -38.60
C ASP A 338 20.88 15.49 -38.65
N HIS A 339 21.01 14.45 -37.81
CA HIS A 339 20.09 13.30 -37.77
C HIS A 339 18.83 13.58 -36.93
N PHE A 340 18.18 14.73 -37.14
CA PHE A 340 16.96 15.11 -36.40
C PHE A 340 15.73 14.23 -36.72
N ASP A 341 15.83 13.36 -37.72
CA ASP A 341 14.86 12.32 -38.02
C ASP A 341 14.90 11.16 -37.00
N TRP A 342 15.97 11.07 -36.19
CA TRP A 342 16.08 10.04 -35.17
C TRP A 342 15.21 10.35 -33.95
N MET A 343 14.35 9.40 -33.56
CA MET A 343 13.42 9.55 -32.44
C MET A 343 14.11 9.97 -31.13
N HIS A 344 15.32 9.46 -30.87
CA HIS A 344 16.06 9.81 -29.65
C HIS A 344 16.63 11.23 -29.66
N TYR A 345 16.81 11.87 -30.82
CA TYR A 345 17.20 13.29 -30.86
C TYR A 345 16.03 14.18 -30.42
N ALA A 346 14.80 13.85 -30.84
CA ALA A 346 13.60 14.56 -30.38
C ALA A 346 13.39 14.41 -28.87
N GLU A 347 13.61 13.22 -28.31
CA GLU A 347 13.49 13.01 -26.85
C GLU A 347 14.64 13.65 -26.08
N ALA A 348 15.87 13.60 -26.58
CA ALA A 348 17.00 14.31 -25.95
C ALA A 348 16.75 15.83 -25.90
N LEU A 349 16.18 16.40 -26.97
CA LEU A 349 15.76 17.81 -27.02
C LEU A 349 14.71 18.14 -25.95
N ARG A 350 13.73 17.26 -25.72
CA ARG A 350 12.71 17.46 -24.67
C ARG A 350 13.28 17.42 -23.25
N ILE A 351 14.36 16.67 -23.04
CA ILE A 351 15.00 16.49 -21.73
C ILE A 351 16.03 17.59 -21.43
N ALA A 352 16.63 18.19 -22.49
CA ALA A 352 17.70 19.17 -22.38
C ALA A 352 17.29 20.45 -21.65
N ASP A 353 18.17 20.96 -20.79
CA ASP A 353 18.09 22.33 -20.24
C ASP A 353 18.71 23.35 -21.20
N VAL A 354 19.72 22.93 -21.94
CA VAL A 354 20.42 23.74 -22.94
C VAL A 354 20.73 22.86 -24.14
N VAL A 355 20.59 23.42 -25.33
CA VAL A 355 20.96 22.74 -26.56
C VAL A 355 22.08 23.51 -27.25
N THR A 356 23.09 22.78 -27.72
CA THR A 356 24.18 23.34 -28.53
C THR A 356 24.29 22.59 -29.85
N CYS A 357 24.77 23.28 -30.89
CA CYS A 357 25.06 22.68 -32.18
C CYS A 357 26.22 23.43 -32.88
N PRO A 358 26.90 22.83 -33.87
CA PRO A 358 28.07 23.43 -34.51
C PRO A 358 27.79 24.66 -35.41
N THR A 359 26.58 24.81 -35.97
CA THR A 359 26.30 25.81 -37.01
C THR A 359 24.94 26.47 -36.87
N GLN A 360 24.80 27.69 -37.40
CA GLN A 360 23.52 28.39 -37.46
C GLN A 360 22.48 27.68 -38.32
N GLU A 361 22.88 26.96 -39.37
CA GLU A 361 21.94 26.22 -40.22
C GLU A 361 21.35 25.00 -39.51
N MET A 362 22.12 24.33 -38.65
CA MET A 362 21.58 23.29 -37.77
C MET A 362 20.67 23.88 -36.69
N ALA A 363 21.04 25.03 -36.11
CA ALA A 363 20.22 25.71 -35.12
C ALA A 363 18.82 26.08 -35.62
N LYS A 364 18.63 26.28 -36.93
CA LYS A 364 17.30 26.53 -37.52
C LYS A 364 16.40 25.29 -37.59
N ARG A 365 16.95 24.09 -37.37
CA ARG A 365 16.26 22.79 -37.52
C ARG A 365 16.03 22.08 -36.18
N ILE A 366 16.68 22.57 -35.12
CA ILE A 366 16.47 22.23 -33.71
C ILE A 366 15.35 23.13 -33.19
#